data_AF-A0A3D1XMI5-F1
#
_entry.id   AF-A0A3D1XMI5-F1
#
_cell.length_a   1.000
_cell.length_b   1.000
_cell.length_c   1.000
_cell.angle_alpha   90.00
_cell.angle_beta   90.00
_cell.angle_gamma   90.00
#
_symmetry.space_group_name_H-M   'P 1'
#
loop_
_entity.id
_entity.type
_entity.pdbx_description
1 polymer ?
#
loop_
_entity_poly.entity_id
_entity_poly.type
_entity_poly.pdbx_seq_one_letter_code
_entity_poly.pdbx_strand_id
1 'polypeptide(L)'
;SFKDKLQLSDDQVGSIEKMRFDYRKSNILLTADKEVAKMEFDQLVHGKTVDESAIRAAGEKIIMVKTKMIRAKVEAKIAVMKLLTNEQRNQVHKMHSSH
;
A
#
# COMPACT_ATOMS: atom_id res chain seq x y z
N SER A 1 4.80 -22.92 -2.79
CA SER A 1 4.30 -21.52 -2.84
C SER A 1 3.89 -21.05 -1.43
N PHE A 2 3.51 -19.78 -1.23
CA PHE A 2 2.95 -19.32 0.05
C PHE A 2 1.64 -20.05 0.41
N LYS A 3 0.84 -20.42 -0.61
CA LYS A 3 -0.36 -21.27 -0.48
C LYS A 3 -0.02 -22.63 0.15
N ASP A 4 0.96 -23.34 -0.42
CA ASP A 4 1.28 -24.71 0.00
C ASP A 4 1.88 -24.75 1.40
N LYS A 5 2.66 -23.72 1.75
CA LYS A 5 3.26 -23.61 3.09
C LYS A 5 2.19 -23.44 4.17
N LEU A 6 1.13 -22.67 3.92
CA LEU A 6 0.06 -22.40 4.88
C LEU A 6 -1.16 -23.30 4.73
N GLN A 7 -1.13 -24.27 3.80
CA GLN A 7 -2.27 -25.15 3.50
C GLN A 7 -3.59 -24.36 3.35
N LEU A 8 -3.56 -23.28 2.55
CA LEU A 8 -4.74 -22.43 2.35
C LEU A 8 -5.84 -23.20 1.59
N SER A 9 -7.09 -23.04 2.01
CA SER A 9 -8.24 -23.52 1.24
C SER A 9 -8.38 -22.77 -0.09
N ASP A 10 -9.09 -23.37 -1.05
CA ASP A 10 -9.30 -22.71 -2.34
C ASP A 10 -10.10 -21.41 -2.21
N ASP A 11 -11.04 -21.32 -1.26
CA ASP A 11 -11.77 -20.09 -0.94
C ASP A 11 -10.85 -19.00 -0.36
N GLN A 12 -9.92 -19.37 0.53
CA GLN A 12 -8.91 -18.45 1.06
C GLN A 12 -8.00 -17.95 -0.06
N VAL A 13 -7.62 -18.82 -0.99
CA VAL A 13 -6.77 -18.48 -2.15
C VAL A 13 -7.49 -17.49 -3.06
N GLY A 14 -8.72 -17.78 -3.47
CA GLY A 14 -9.49 -16.86 -4.31
C GLY A 14 -9.70 -15.49 -3.65
N SER A 15 -9.96 -15.48 -2.35
CA SER A 15 -10.08 -14.24 -1.58
C SER A 15 -8.77 -13.44 -1.55
N ILE A 16 -7.63 -14.09 -1.30
CA ILE A 16 -6.31 -13.45 -1.29
C ILE A 16 -5.93 -12.93 -2.68
N GLU A 17 -6.24 -13.68 -3.75
CA GLU A 17 -5.98 -13.24 -5.12
C GLU A 17 -6.77 -11.98 -5.48
N LYS A 18 -8.06 -11.95 -5.12
CA LYS A 18 -8.89 -10.76 -5.29
C LYS A 18 -8.33 -9.57 -4.50
N MET A 19 -7.99 -9.77 -3.21
CA MET A 19 -7.39 -8.72 -2.38
C MET A 19 -6.08 -8.21 -2.96
N ARG A 20 -5.25 -9.10 -3.52
CA ARG A 20 -3.99 -8.74 -4.18
C ARG A 20 -4.24 -7.90 -5.43
N PHE A 21 -5.24 -8.26 -6.24
CA PHE A 21 -5.63 -7.49 -7.41
C PHE A 21 -6.11 -6.09 -7.03
N ASP A 22 -7.04 -5.99 -6.07
CA ASP A 22 -7.59 -4.72 -5.60
C ASP A 22 -6.50 -3.81 -5.01
N TYR A 23 -5.61 -4.37 -4.18
CA TYR A 23 -4.46 -3.64 -3.64
C TYR A 23 -3.52 -3.16 -4.74
N ARG A 24 -3.21 -4.02 -5.73
CA ARG A 24 -2.33 -3.64 -6.85
C ARG A 24 -2.95 -2.51 -7.66
N LYS A 25 -4.25 -2.58 -7.98
CA LYS A 25 -4.97 -1.53 -8.68
C LYS A 25 -4.90 -0.21 -7.91
N SER A 26 -5.22 -0.22 -6.62
CA SER A 26 -5.16 0.96 -5.75
C SER A 26 -3.75 1.56 -5.69
N ASN A 27 -2.73 0.72 -5.51
CA ASN A 27 -1.34 1.17 -5.43
C ASN A 27 -0.83 1.79 -6.74
N ILE A 28 -1.27 1.31 -7.90
CA ILE A 28 -0.95 1.92 -9.20
C ILE A 28 -1.53 3.34 -9.27
N LEU A 29 -2.80 3.51 -8.93
CA LEU A 29 -3.46 4.83 -8.95
C LEU A 29 -2.79 5.80 -7.98
N LEU A 30 -2.54 5.38 -6.74
CA LEU A 30 -1.85 6.21 -5.76
C LEU A 30 -0.41 6.54 -6.17
N THR A 31 0.27 5.65 -6.89
CA THR A 31 1.59 5.95 -7.45
C THR A 31 1.50 7.06 -8.50
N ALA A 32 0.52 7.00 -9.40
CA ALA A 32 0.29 8.05 -10.38
C ALA A 32 -0.02 9.39 -9.71
N ASP A 33 -0.93 9.42 -8.73
CA ASP A 33 -1.26 10.64 -7.97
C ASP A 33 -0.03 11.25 -7.28
N LYS A 34 0.84 10.39 -6.72
CA LYS A 34 2.07 10.82 -6.06
C LYS A 34 3.05 11.44 -7.05
N GLU A 35 3.21 10.86 -8.24
CA GLU A 35 4.10 11.42 -9.28
C GLU A 35 3.56 12.76 -9.80
N VAL A 36 2.24 12.90 -10.01
CA VAL A 36 1.63 14.18 -10.37
C VAL A 36 1.87 15.24 -9.31
N ALA A 37 1.61 14.93 -8.03
CA ALA A 37 1.84 15.88 -6.93
C ALA A 37 3.32 16.27 -6.80
N LYS A 38 4.25 15.34 -7.10
CA LYS A 38 5.67 15.63 -7.15
C LYS A 38 6.02 16.57 -8.30
N MET A 39 5.50 16.34 -9.50
CA MET A 39 5.71 17.23 -10.65
C MET A 39 5.19 18.65 -10.38
N GLU A 40 4.01 18.79 -9.77
CA GLU A 40 3.46 20.08 -9.37
C GLU A 40 4.37 20.79 -8.36
N PHE A 41 4.86 20.06 -7.35
CA PHE A 41 5.79 20.59 -6.37
C PHE A 41 7.10 21.06 -7.02
N ASP A 42 7.72 20.20 -7.85
CA ASP A 42 8.97 20.49 -8.56
C ASP A 42 8.82 21.73 -9.46
N GLN A 43 7.69 21.89 -10.15
CA GLN A 43 7.39 23.08 -10.95
C GLN A 43 7.33 24.35 -10.09
N LEU A 44 6.70 24.29 -8.92
CA LEU A 44 6.53 25.45 -8.04
C LEU A 44 7.87 25.89 -7.41
N VAL A 45 8.69 24.95 -6.95
CA VAL A 45 9.98 25.28 -6.31
C VAL A 45 11.04 25.79 -7.28
N HIS A 46 10.93 25.45 -8.57
CA HIS A 46 11.82 25.93 -9.63
C HIS A 46 11.23 27.10 -10.44
N GLY A 47 10.10 27.66 -10.01
CA GLY A 47 9.49 28.84 -10.62
C GLY A 47 10.32 30.12 -10.42
N LYS A 48 10.04 31.15 -11.23
CA LYS A 48 10.69 32.48 -11.11
C LYS A 48 10.29 33.24 -9.85
N THR A 49 9.17 32.88 -9.25
CA THR A 49 8.60 33.51 -8.05
C THR A 49 8.33 32.44 -7.00
N VAL A 50 8.67 32.73 -5.75
CA VAL A 50 8.43 31.82 -4.62
C VAL A 50 7.04 32.09 -4.05
N ASP A 51 6.08 31.24 -4.41
CA ASP A 51 4.78 31.17 -3.73
C ASP A 51 4.86 30.08 -2.66
N GLU A 52 5.20 30.48 -1.43
CA GLU A 52 5.35 29.54 -0.33
C GLU A 52 4.05 28.80 0.02
N SER A 53 2.90 29.44 -0.18
CA SER A 53 1.60 28.83 0.13
C SER A 53 1.32 27.67 -0.84
N ALA A 54 1.52 27.92 -2.14
CA ALA A 54 1.39 26.90 -3.17
C ALA A 54 2.37 25.75 -2.98
N ILE A 55 3.64 26.05 -2.65
CA ILE A 55 4.67 25.04 -2.38
C ILE A 55 4.28 24.14 -1.20
N ARG A 56 3.82 24.73 -0.09
CA ARG A 56 3.35 23.97 1.09
C ARG A 56 2.14 23.10 0.74
N ALA A 57 1.19 23.63 -0.03
CA ALA A 57 0.01 22.88 -0.45
C ALA A 57 0.36 21.67 -1.35
N ALA A 58 1.30 21.83 -2.29
CA ALA A 58 1.80 20.73 -3.10
C ALA A 58 2.54 19.68 -2.26
N GLY A 59 3.35 20.12 -1.29
CA GLY A 59 3.99 19.23 -0.32
C GLY A 59 2.98 18.41 0.49
N GLU A 60 1.89 19.03 0.95
CA GLU A 60 0.82 18.35 1.69
C GLU A 60 0.11 17.30 0.84
N LYS A 61 -0.12 17.56 -0.46
CA LYS A 61 -0.66 16.55 -1.38
C LYS A 61 0.23 15.30 -1.43
N ILE A 62 1.56 15.47 -1.50
CA ILE A 62 2.51 14.34 -1.50
C ILE A 62 2.40 13.54 -0.19
N ILE A 63 2.34 14.22 0.95
CA ILE A 63 2.20 13.60 2.28
C ILE A 63 0.90 12.81 2.37
N MET A 64 -0.21 13.42 1.96
CA MET A 64 -1.53 12.77 1.94
C MET A 64 -1.51 11.48 1.09
N VAL A 65 -0.97 11.52 -0.13
CA VAL A 65 -0.92 10.34 -1.00
C VAL A 65 -0.04 9.24 -0.39
N LYS A 66 1.14 9.57 0.13
CA LYS A 66 2.00 8.61 0.85
C LYS A 66 1.28 7.96 2.03
N THR A 67 0.51 8.75 2.78
CA THR A 67 -0.29 8.26 3.91
C THR A 67 -1.36 7.28 3.45
N LYS A 68 -2.06 7.58 2.35
CA LYS A 68 -3.03 6.66 1.72
C LYS A 68 -2.38 5.35 1.29
N MET A 69 -1.18 5.39 0.70
CA MET A 69 -0.43 4.19 0.31
C MET A 69 -0.07 3.32 1.52
N ILE A 70 0.43 3.92 2.61
CA ILE A 70 0.73 3.21 3.85
C ILE A 70 -0.53 2.56 4.40
N ARG A 71 -1.64 3.31 4.47
CA ARG A 71 -2.92 2.80 4.95
C ARG A 71 -3.42 1.63 4.09
N ALA A 72 -3.40 1.75 2.77
CA ALA A 72 -3.80 0.67 1.87
C ALA A 72 -3.00 -0.61 2.11
N LYS A 73 -1.69 -0.50 2.36
CA LYS A 73 -0.83 -1.64 2.68
C LYS A 73 -1.18 -2.26 4.04
N VAL A 74 -1.45 -1.43 5.06
CA VAL A 74 -1.86 -1.88 6.39
C VAL A 74 -3.20 -2.63 6.31
N GLU A 75 -4.21 -2.05 5.66
CA GLU A 75 -5.52 -2.67 5.52
C GLU A 75 -5.46 -3.98 4.72
N ALA A 76 -4.68 -4.03 3.63
CA ALA A 76 -4.47 -5.26 2.89
C ALA A 76 -3.84 -6.37 3.75
N LYS A 77 -2.84 -6.04 4.58
CA LYS A 77 -2.24 -6.99 5.52
C LYS A 77 -3.24 -7.47 6.57
N ILE A 78 -4.02 -6.56 7.16
CA ILE A 78 -5.05 -6.90 8.15
C ILE A 78 -6.09 -7.83 7.53
N ALA A 79 -6.55 -7.54 6.31
CA ALA A 79 -7.53 -8.35 5.60
C ALA A 79 -7.03 -9.79 5.38
N VAL A 80 -5.77 -9.96 4.93
CA VAL A 80 -5.16 -11.29 4.79
C VAL A 80 -5.09 -12.01 6.14
N MET A 81 -4.64 -11.33 7.21
CA MET A 81 -4.53 -11.96 8.53
C MET A 81 -5.89 -12.41 9.10
N LYS A 82 -6.98 -11.69 8.78
CA LYS A 82 -8.34 -12.06 9.18
C LYS A 82 -8.87 -13.29 8.44
N LEU A 83 -8.37 -13.59 7.24
CA LEU A 83 -8.75 -14.80 6.49
C LEU A 83 -8.09 -16.08 7.04
N LEU A 84 -6.97 -15.94 7.74
CA LEU A 84 -6.19 -17.08 8.22
C LEU A 84 -6.73 -17.62 9.56
N THR A 85 -6.68 -18.94 9.72
CA THR A 85 -6.93 -19.59 11.01
C THR A 85 -5.83 -19.24 12.02
N ASN A 86 -6.05 -19.55 13.30
CA ASN A 86 -5.04 -19.31 14.33
C ASN A 86 -3.75 -20.11 14.06
N GLU A 87 -3.89 -21.34 13.58
CA GLU A 87 -2.78 -22.23 13.22
C GLU A 87 -1.98 -21.64 12.06
N GLN A 88 -2.66 -21.18 11.00
CA GLN A 88 -2.03 -20.53 9.86
C GLN A 88 -1.32 -19.22 10.26
N ARG A 89 -1.93 -18.41 11.13
CA ARG A 89 -1.29 -17.18 11.66
C ARG A 89 -0.04 -17.49 12.49
N ASN A 90 -0.08 -18.54 13.31
CA ASN A 90 1.10 -19.00 14.06
C ASN A 90 2.22 -19.46 13.12
N GLN A 91 1.88 -20.12 12.01
CA GLN A 91 2.86 -20.53 11.02
C GLN A 91 3.48 -19.32 10.29
N VAL A 92 2.68 -18.32 9.92
CA VAL A 92 3.18 -17.04 9.38
C VAL A 92 4.15 -16.39 10.36
N HIS A 93 3.82 -16.35 11.65
CA HIS A 93 4.70 -15.80 12.68
C HIS A 93 6.04 -16.55 12.74
N LYS A 94 6.02 -17.89 12.80
CA LYS A 94 7.24 -18.71 12.80
C LYS A 94 8.11 -18.45 11.56
N MET A 95 7.50 -18.35 10.37
CA MET A 95 8.21 -18.06 9.13
C MET A 95 8.88 -16.68 9.15
N HIS A 96 8.27 -15.69 9.79
CA HIS A 96 8.83 -14.34 9.90
C HIS A 96 9.93 -14.24 10.98
N SER A 97 9.81 -14.99 12.08
CA SER A 97 10.79 -14.98 13.18
C SER A 97 12.04 -15.84 12.89
N SER A 98 12.00 -16.65 11.81
CA SER A 98 13.11 -17.50 11.37
C SER A 98 13.98 -16.85 10.28
N HIS A 99 13.75 -15.56 10.01
CA HIS A 99 14.47 -14.70 9.07
C HIS A 99 15.24 -13.62 9.83
#